data_AF-A0A5J4RB58-F1
#
_entry.id   AF-A0A5J4RB58-F1
#
_cell.length_a   1.000
_cell.length_b   1.000
_cell.length_c   1.000
_cell.angle_alpha   90.00
_cell.angle_beta   90.00
_cell.angle_gamma   90.00
#
_symmetry.space_group_name_H-M   'P 1'
#
loop_
_entity.id
_entity.type
_entity.pdbx_description
1 polymer ?
#
loop_
_entity_poly.entity_id
_entity_poly.type
_entity_poly.pdbx_seq_one_letter_code
_entity_poly.pdbx_strand_id
1 'polypeptide(L)'
;YDLIEAINDIHRGLIELHQQVTLTEYIRWCRTADSLHKLQHFSPTKAAGIAALRTIIDALPDNDRRYKTREVLAKYIPEQLSYVIVADAKDRPVQKREDVLICTESSHQQKELMSKISGISIPIHPNAQIQVLDSVIWTKSAVDMTDALLTAFAAKAITIFEGSPGRGKTAVAKAVLEALGLKCSRINLSPTTTVEDLFGRDMPQADPEGGGFTTRFVPGPLTQAMNLSTQDKNQELPSQAILIDEINLAEPHLLEVIELF
;
A
#
# COMPACT_ATOMS: atom_id res chain seq x y z
N TYR A 1 -5.98 9.79 -24.75
CA TYR A 1 -7.25 10.54 -24.71
C TYR A 1 -8.24 9.82 -23.81
N ASP A 2 -8.39 8.50 -23.98
CA ASP A 2 -9.36 7.65 -23.27
C ASP A 2 -9.21 7.64 -21.74
N LEU A 3 -8.00 7.72 -21.21
CA LEU A 3 -7.78 7.76 -19.75
C LEU A 3 -8.29 9.06 -19.12
N ILE A 4 -8.07 10.19 -19.79
CA ILE A 4 -8.53 11.50 -19.31
C ILE A 4 -10.05 11.56 -19.35
N GLU A 5 -10.66 11.00 -20.39
CA GLU A 5 -12.12 10.89 -20.50
C GLU A 5 -12.72 10.07 -19.36
N ALA A 6 -12.16 8.88 -19.08
CA ALA A 6 -12.60 8.05 -17.96
C ALA A 6 -12.48 8.77 -16.61
N ILE A 7 -11.39 9.49 -16.38
CA ILE A 7 -11.19 10.31 -15.16
C ILE A 7 -12.25 11.42 -15.10
N ASN A 8 -12.49 12.14 -16.19
CA ASN A 8 -13.48 13.23 -16.22
C ASN A 8 -14.90 12.72 -15.96
N ASP A 9 -15.26 11.55 -16.50
CA ASP A 9 -16.58 10.95 -16.30
C ASP A 9 -16.79 10.52 -14.85
N ILE A 10 -15.78 9.87 -14.25
CA ILE A 10 -15.81 9.52 -12.82
C ILE A 10 -15.92 10.80 -11.97
N HIS A 11 -15.12 11.82 -12.28
CA HIS A 11 -15.10 13.08 -11.54
C HIS A 11 -16.47 13.78 -11.58
N ARG A 12 -17.14 13.82 -12.74
CA ARG A 12 -18.51 14.33 -12.86
C ARG A 12 -19.49 13.55 -11.97
N GLY A 13 -19.43 12.22 -11.98
CA GLY A 13 -20.27 11.39 -11.11
C GLY A 13 -20.02 11.65 -9.62
N LEU A 14 -18.77 11.90 -9.22
CA LEU A 14 -18.44 12.28 -7.85
C LEU A 14 -19.01 13.66 -7.48
N ILE A 15 -18.94 14.65 -8.38
CA ILE A 15 -19.52 15.98 -8.18
C ILE A 15 -21.06 15.90 -8.04
N GLU A 16 -21.71 15.08 -8.87
CA GLU A 16 -23.16 14.84 -8.79
C GLU A 16 -23.58 14.26 -7.43
N LEU A 17 -22.73 13.46 -6.81
CA LEU A 17 -22.92 12.95 -5.44
C LEU A 17 -22.31 13.85 -4.35
N HIS A 18 -22.03 15.11 -4.68
CA HIS A 18 -21.49 16.13 -3.76
C HIS A 18 -20.15 15.76 -3.11
N GLN A 19 -19.35 14.91 -3.75
CA GLN A 19 -17.98 14.63 -3.31
C GLN A 19 -17.04 15.71 -3.87
N GLN A 20 -16.45 16.49 -2.97
CA GLN A 20 -15.37 17.41 -3.33
C GLN A 20 -14.06 16.63 -3.47
N VAL A 21 -13.32 16.90 -4.54
CA VAL A 21 -11.98 16.33 -4.78
C VAL A 21 -10.99 17.49 -4.77
N THR A 22 -10.03 17.45 -3.86
CA THR A 22 -8.97 18.46 -3.77
C THR A 22 -8.00 18.33 -4.94
N LEU A 23 -7.25 19.40 -5.23
CA LEU A 23 -6.23 19.37 -6.28
C LEU A 23 -5.17 18.27 -6.02
N THR A 24 -4.77 18.08 -4.76
CA THR A 24 -3.79 17.06 -4.37
C THR A 24 -4.32 15.65 -4.62
N GLU A 25 -5.57 15.37 -4.23
CA GLU A 25 -6.22 14.08 -4.51
C GLU A 25 -6.36 13.84 -6.01
N TYR A 26 -6.74 14.86 -6.78
CA TYR A 26 -6.88 14.75 -8.23
C TYR A 26 -5.54 14.45 -8.92
N ILE A 27 -4.45 15.09 -8.48
CA ILE A 27 -3.10 14.81 -9.00
C ILE A 27 -2.67 13.39 -8.63
N ARG A 28 -2.88 12.96 -7.37
CA ARG A 28 -2.56 11.61 -6.92
C ARG A 28 -3.36 10.56 -7.68
N TRP A 29 -4.65 10.82 -7.92
CA TRP A 29 -5.53 9.99 -8.71
C TRP A 29 -5.01 9.83 -10.14
N CYS A 30 -4.72 10.94 -10.83
CA CYS A 30 -4.18 10.91 -12.19
C CYS A 30 -2.88 10.10 -12.28
N ARG A 31 -1.93 10.31 -11.36
CA ARG A 31 -0.65 9.58 -11.32
C ARG A 31 -0.83 8.09 -11.07
N THR A 32 -1.73 7.73 -10.16
CA THR A 32 -2.07 6.34 -9.85
C THR A 32 -2.70 5.66 -11.06
N ALA A 33 -3.67 6.32 -11.71
CA ALA A 33 -4.34 5.80 -12.89
C ALA A 33 -3.37 5.61 -14.07
N ASP A 34 -2.48 6.57 -14.32
CA ASP A 34 -1.45 6.47 -15.36
C ASP A 34 -0.48 5.31 -15.09
N SER A 35 -0.06 5.13 -13.83
CA SER A 35 0.81 4.03 -13.42
C SER A 35 0.14 2.68 -13.60
N LEU A 36 -1.12 2.53 -13.19
CA LEU A 36 -1.89 1.29 -13.39
C LEU A 36 -2.12 1.00 -14.89
N HIS A 37 -2.39 2.03 -15.69
CA HIS A 37 -2.57 1.84 -17.14
C HIS A 37 -1.27 1.36 -17.82
N LYS A 38 -0.13 1.97 -17.47
CA LYS A 38 1.17 1.69 -18.10
C LYS A 38 1.82 0.40 -17.60
N LEU A 39 1.85 0.21 -16.28
CA LEU A 39 2.62 -0.88 -15.64
C LEU A 39 1.80 -2.16 -15.46
N GLN A 40 0.47 -2.06 -15.38
CA GLN A 40 -0.42 -3.22 -15.22
C GLN A 40 -1.23 -3.51 -16.50
N HIS A 41 -1.02 -2.74 -17.57
CA HIS A 41 -1.71 -2.86 -18.86
C HIS A 41 -3.24 -2.89 -18.75
N PHE A 42 -3.81 -2.22 -17.74
CA PHE A 42 -5.25 -2.14 -17.56
C PHE A 42 -5.90 -1.24 -18.60
N SER A 43 -7.17 -1.49 -18.91
CA SER A 43 -7.95 -0.55 -19.71
C SER A 43 -7.99 0.83 -19.02
N PRO A 44 -8.06 1.93 -19.78
CA PRO A 44 -8.11 3.27 -19.20
C PRO A 44 -9.24 3.44 -18.18
N THR A 45 -10.41 2.86 -18.45
CA THR A 45 -11.57 2.87 -17.55
C THR A 45 -11.30 2.15 -16.24
N LYS A 46 -10.72 0.94 -16.31
CA LYS A 46 -10.37 0.13 -15.14
C LYS A 46 -9.31 0.80 -14.28
N ALA A 47 -8.27 1.34 -14.92
CA ALA A 47 -7.19 2.05 -14.24
C ALA A 47 -7.71 3.30 -13.52
N ALA A 48 -8.54 4.11 -14.19
CA ALA A 48 -9.15 5.30 -13.58
C ALA A 48 -10.07 4.95 -12.40
N GLY A 49 -10.89 3.89 -12.53
CA GLY A 49 -11.80 3.44 -11.48
C GLY A 49 -11.10 2.94 -10.22
N ILE A 50 -10.12 2.03 -10.38
CA ILE A 50 -9.34 1.50 -9.24
C ILE A 50 -8.55 2.64 -8.57
N ALA A 51 -7.95 3.52 -9.36
CA ALA A 51 -7.22 4.66 -8.81
C ALA A 51 -8.16 5.60 -8.02
N ALA A 52 -9.36 5.90 -8.54
CA ALA A 52 -10.33 6.73 -7.82
C ALA A 52 -10.76 6.11 -6.49
N LEU A 53 -10.95 4.78 -6.47
CA LEU A 53 -11.24 4.04 -5.24
C LEU A 53 -10.14 4.27 -4.20
N ARG A 54 -8.87 4.03 -4.59
CA ARG A 54 -7.74 4.05 -3.66
C ARG A 54 -7.27 5.45 -3.24
N THR A 55 -7.53 6.49 -4.03
CA THR A 55 -7.02 7.84 -3.74
C THR A 55 -8.07 8.81 -3.22
N ILE A 56 -9.36 8.54 -3.44
CA ILE A 56 -10.47 9.43 -3.05
C ILE A 56 -11.45 8.69 -2.14
N ILE A 57 -11.97 7.55 -2.61
CA ILE A 57 -13.10 6.90 -1.94
C ILE A 57 -12.69 6.18 -0.66
N ASP A 58 -11.48 5.63 -0.59
CA ASP A 58 -10.96 4.94 0.60
C ASP A 58 -10.75 5.88 1.80
N ALA A 59 -10.68 7.21 1.60
CA ALA A 59 -10.61 8.20 2.67
C ALA A 59 -11.99 8.56 3.27
N LEU A 60 -13.08 8.05 2.68
CA LEU A 60 -14.44 8.39 3.11
C LEU A 60 -14.93 7.48 4.24
N PRO A 61 -15.86 7.95 5.09
CA PRO A 61 -16.55 7.09 6.04
C PRO A 61 -17.21 5.88 5.35
N ASP A 62 -17.27 4.74 6.03
CA ASP A 62 -17.73 3.45 5.47
C ASP A 62 -19.04 3.53 4.66
N ASN A 63 -20.03 4.28 5.14
CA ASN A 63 -21.32 4.42 4.45
C ASN A 63 -21.17 5.16 3.11
N ASP A 64 -20.47 6.29 3.12
CA ASP A 64 -20.17 7.10 1.94
C ASP A 64 -19.30 6.35 0.96
N ARG A 65 -18.29 5.65 1.47
CA ARG A 65 -17.39 4.80 0.70
C ARG A 65 -18.18 3.76 -0.10
N ARG A 66 -19.08 3.02 0.57
CA ARG A 66 -19.95 2.02 -0.08
C ARG A 66 -20.91 2.64 -1.07
N TYR A 67 -21.57 3.73 -0.68
CA TYR A 67 -22.54 4.42 -1.51
C TYR A 67 -21.91 4.94 -2.81
N LYS A 68 -20.85 5.75 -2.71
CA LYS A 68 -20.17 6.34 -3.89
C LYS A 68 -19.49 5.28 -4.75
N THR A 69 -18.98 4.19 -4.16
CA THR A 69 -18.47 3.06 -4.94
C THR A 69 -19.57 2.42 -5.77
N ARG A 70 -20.75 2.18 -5.18
CA ARG A 70 -21.88 1.55 -5.87
C ARG A 70 -22.43 2.44 -6.98
N GLU A 71 -22.65 3.72 -6.71
CA GLU A 71 -23.31 4.62 -7.65
C GLU A 71 -22.38 5.11 -8.77
N VAL A 72 -21.09 5.32 -8.49
CA VAL A 72 -20.14 5.90 -9.47
C VAL A 72 -19.16 4.87 -9.99
N LEU A 73 -18.47 4.15 -9.11
CA LEU A 73 -17.32 3.32 -9.48
C LEU A 73 -17.69 1.92 -9.98
N ALA A 74 -18.88 1.40 -9.69
CA ALA A 74 -19.27 0.03 -10.04
C ALA A 74 -19.10 -0.31 -11.52
N LYS A 75 -19.25 0.67 -12.43
CA LYS A 75 -19.03 0.54 -13.87
C LYS A 75 -17.55 0.63 -14.31
N TYR A 76 -16.67 1.08 -13.43
CA TYR A 76 -15.26 1.33 -13.71
C TYR A 76 -14.29 0.42 -12.94
N ILE A 77 -14.79 -0.41 -12.02
CA ILE A 77 -13.97 -1.37 -11.25
C ILE A 77 -14.47 -2.80 -11.47
N PRO A 78 -13.63 -3.83 -11.28
CA PRO A 78 -14.06 -5.21 -11.35
C PRO A 78 -15.23 -5.51 -10.39
N GLU A 79 -16.15 -6.38 -10.81
CA GLU A 79 -17.32 -6.76 -10.00
C GLU A 79 -16.92 -7.35 -8.64
N GLN A 80 -15.84 -8.14 -8.61
CA GLN A 80 -15.30 -8.72 -7.39
C GLN A 80 -14.83 -7.63 -6.42
N LEU A 81 -14.12 -6.62 -6.92
CA LEU A 81 -13.70 -5.48 -6.12
C LEU A 81 -14.91 -4.71 -5.62
N SER A 82 -15.85 -4.35 -6.50
CA SER A 82 -17.11 -3.68 -6.11
C SER A 82 -17.84 -4.43 -5.00
N TYR A 83 -17.97 -5.76 -5.11
CA TYR A 83 -18.57 -6.60 -4.09
C TYR A 83 -17.82 -6.52 -2.73
N VAL A 84 -16.49 -6.63 -2.76
CA VAL A 84 -15.62 -6.48 -1.57
C VAL A 84 -15.75 -5.11 -0.92
N ILE A 85 -16.19 -4.07 -1.64
CA ILE A 85 -16.43 -2.76 -1.03
C ILE A 85 -17.88 -2.64 -0.52
N VAL A 86 -18.86 -2.97 -1.37
CA VAL A 86 -20.28 -2.64 -1.16
C VAL A 86 -21.02 -3.64 -0.26
N ALA A 87 -20.73 -4.94 -0.39
CA ALA A 87 -21.53 -5.98 0.26
C ALA A 87 -21.54 -5.90 1.80
N ASP A 88 -22.63 -6.29 2.45
CA ASP A 88 -22.60 -6.47 3.90
C ASP A 88 -21.85 -7.76 4.26
N ALA A 89 -21.07 -7.72 5.35
CA ALA A 89 -20.17 -8.80 5.75
C ALA A 89 -20.89 -10.15 6.04
N LYS A 90 -22.22 -10.17 6.03
CA LYS A 90 -23.05 -11.35 6.24
C LYS A 90 -23.07 -12.31 5.05
N ASP A 91 -22.77 -11.84 3.84
CA ASP A 91 -22.98 -12.62 2.61
C ASP A 91 -21.81 -13.55 2.21
N ARG A 92 -20.64 -13.43 2.86
CA ARG A 92 -19.49 -14.36 2.84
C ARG A 92 -18.41 -13.83 3.78
N PRO A 93 -18.34 -14.28 5.05
CA PRO A 93 -17.46 -13.64 6.04
C PRO A 93 -15.96 -13.93 5.80
N VAL A 94 -15.64 -15.05 5.16
CA VAL A 94 -14.26 -15.50 4.89
C VAL A 94 -14.17 -16.04 3.46
N GLN A 95 -13.16 -15.58 2.73
CA GLN A 95 -12.85 -16.00 1.36
C GLN A 95 -11.75 -17.06 1.39
N LYS A 96 -11.65 -17.92 0.38
CA LYS A 96 -10.48 -18.79 0.26
C LYS A 96 -9.31 -17.97 -0.24
N ARG A 97 -8.09 -18.26 0.24
CA ARG A 97 -6.88 -17.60 -0.24
C ARG A 97 -6.78 -17.58 -1.77
N GLU A 98 -7.07 -18.70 -2.42
CA GLU A 98 -7.00 -18.88 -3.88
C GLU A 98 -8.01 -18.01 -4.65
N ASP A 99 -9.07 -17.52 -4.00
CA ASP A 99 -10.04 -16.59 -4.57
C ASP A 99 -9.58 -15.13 -4.44
N VAL A 100 -8.53 -14.88 -3.66
CA VAL A 100 -7.99 -13.55 -3.37
C VAL A 100 -6.64 -13.34 -4.05
N LEU A 101 -5.66 -14.21 -3.75
CA LEU A 101 -4.29 -14.14 -4.23
C LEU A 101 -3.86 -15.45 -4.86
N ILE A 102 -3.31 -15.36 -6.07
CA ILE A 102 -2.67 -16.48 -6.76
C ILE A 102 -1.25 -16.14 -7.15
N CYS A 103 -0.37 -17.15 -7.15
CA CYS A 103 0.95 -17.01 -7.75
C CYS A 103 0.82 -17.43 -9.21
N THR A 104 1.25 -16.55 -10.12
CA THR A 104 1.31 -16.81 -11.55
C THR A 104 2.75 -16.78 -12.02
N GLU A 105 3.03 -17.41 -13.16
CA GLU A 105 4.31 -17.29 -13.86
C GLU A 105 4.07 -16.52 -15.15
N SER A 106 4.81 -15.43 -15.34
CA SER A 106 4.76 -14.64 -16.56
C SER A 106 5.56 -15.31 -17.68
N SER A 107 5.39 -14.83 -18.91
CA SER A 107 6.07 -15.32 -20.12
C SER A 107 7.61 -15.36 -20.02
N HIS A 108 8.19 -14.60 -19.09
CA HIS A 108 9.63 -14.50 -18.84
C HIS A 108 10.11 -15.36 -17.66
N GLN A 109 9.33 -16.34 -17.19
CA GLN A 109 9.61 -17.16 -15.98
C GLN A 109 9.72 -16.35 -14.68
N GLN A 110 9.26 -15.10 -14.68
CA GLN A 110 9.17 -14.30 -13.47
C GLN A 110 7.87 -14.66 -12.74
N LYS A 111 7.99 -15.00 -11.46
CA LYS A 111 6.82 -15.27 -10.62
C LYS A 111 6.20 -13.95 -10.19
N GLU A 112 4.89 -13.92 -10.17
CA GLU A 112 4.11 -12.76 -9.77
C GLU A 112 3.01 -13.18 -8.80
N LEU A 113 2.69 -12.29 -7.86
CA LEU A 113 1.56 -12.41 -6.97
C LEU A 113 0.42 -11.55 -7.53
N MET A 114 -0.65 -12.19 -7.96
CA MET A 114 -1.79 -11.56 -8.60
C MET A 114 -3.02 -11.55 -7.67
N SER A 115 -3.64 -10.37 -7.53
CA SER A 115 -4.96 -10.21 -6.94
C SER A 115 -6.04 -10.64 -7.93
N LYS A 116 -6.88 -11.60 -7.55
CA LYS A 116 -8.08 -11.94 -8.33
C LYS A 116 -9.21 -10.91 -8.19
N ILE A 117 -9.06 -9.96 -7.27
CA ILE A 117 -10.07 -8.94 -6.98
C ILE A 117 -9.93 -7.77 -7.96
N SER A 118 -8.75 -7.16 -8.02
CA SER A 118 -8.44 -6.07 -8.96
C SER A 118 -7.77 -6.54 -10.25
N GLY A 119 -7.16 -7.72 -10.26
CA GLY A 119 -6.29 -8.19 -11.34
C GLY A 119 -4.86 -7.63 -11.29
N ILE A 120 -4.47 -6.94 -10.21
CA ILE A 120 -3.12 -6.37 -10.07
C ILE A 120 -2.12 -7.49 -9.82
N SER A 121 -1.00 -7.43 -10.54
CA SER A 121 0.08 -8.40 -10.47
C SER A 121 1.38 -7.71 -10.07
N ILE A 122 2.03 -8.23 -9.03
CA ILE A 122 3.29 -7.70 -8.50
C ILE A 122 4.37 -8.79 -8.59
N PRO A 123 5.55 -8.50 -9.14
CA PRO A 123 6.64 -9.46 -9.19
C PRO A 123 7.08 -9.86 -7.77
N ILE A 124 7.39 -11.13 -7.57
CA ILE A 124 7.90 -11.63 -6.28
C ILE A 124 9.41 -11.82 -6.33
N HIS A 125 10.09 -11.53 -5.22
CA HIS A 125 11.51 -11.80 -5.08
C HIS A 125 11.80 -13.30 -4.88
N PRO A 126 13.02 -13.78 -5.19
CA PRO A 126 13.37 -15.20 -5.04
C PRO A 126 13.25 -15.75 -3.60
N ASN A 127 13.35 -14.88 -2.60
CA ASN A 127 13.21 -15.19 -1.18
C ASN A 127 11.76 -15.11 -0.67
N ALA A 128 10.78 -14.95 -1.56
CA ALA A 128 9.36 -14.90 -1.23
C ALA A 128 8.86 -16.13 -0.46
N GLN A 129 8.09 -15.91 0.60
CA GLN A 129 7.51 -16.96 1.44
C GLN A 129 6.00 -17.03 1.24
N ILE A 130 5.58 -17.62 0.12
CA ILE A 130 4.16 -17.66 -0.28
C ILE A 130 3.27 -18.41 0.71
N GLN A 131 3.81 -19.36 1.49
CA GLN A 131 3.03 -20.12 2.47
C GLN A 131 2.55 -19.27 3.65
N VAL A 132 3.16 -18.10 3.92
CA VAL A 132 2.73 -17.22 5.02
C VAL A 132 1.27 -16.75 4.84
N LEU A 133 0.82 -16.64 3.58
CA LEU A 133 -0.55 -16.26 3.23
C LEU A 133 -1.61 -17.27 3.69
N ASP A 134 -1.21 -18.51 3.98
CA ASP A 134 -2.11 -19.55 4.47
C ASP A 134 -2.48 -19.33 5.95
N SER A 135 -1.71 -18.51 6.66
CA SER A 135 -2.01 -18.08 8.04
C SER A 135 -3.02 -16.94 8.11
N VAL A 136 -3.32 -16.28 6.98
CA VAL A 136 -4.21 -15.12 6.92
C VAL A 136 -5.67 -15.58 6.84
N ILE A 137 -6.50 -15.07 7.74
CA ILE A 137 -7.96 -15.20 7.63
C ILE A 137 -8.45 -14.11 6.67
N TRP A 138 -8.83 -14.53 5.46
CA TRP A 138 -9.26 -13.65 4.37
C TRP A 138 -10.69 -13.11 4.57
N THR A 139 -10.83 -12.28 5.60
CA THR A 139 -12.04 -11.46 5.78
C THR A 139 -12.14 -10.41 4.69
N LYS A 140 -13.34 -9.86 4.47
CA LYS A 140 -13.56 -8.75 3.53
C LYS A 140 -12.55 -7.60 3.69
N SER A 141 -12.26 -7.22 4.93
CA SER A 141 -11.29 -6.15 5.24
C SER A 141 -9.85 -6.56 4.91
N ALA A 142 -9.45 -7.81 5.16
CA ALA A 142 -8.13 -8.31 4.80
C ALA A 142 -7.93 -8.34 3.27
N VAL A 143 -8.97 -8.74 2.54
CA VAL A 143 -8.98 -8.79 1.08
C VAL A 143 -8.86 -7.38 0.48
N ASP A 144 -9.70 -6.46 0.95
CA ASP A 144 -9.68 -5.06 0.52
C ASP A 144 -8.33 -4.38 0.78
N MET A 145 -7.77 -4.57 1.98
CA MET A 145 -6.47 -4.05 2.37
C MET A 145 -5.32 -4.63 1.56
N THR A 146 -5.36 -5.93 1.30
CA THR A 146 -4.35 -6.59 0.45
C THR A 146 -4.40 -6.03 -0.96
N ASP A 147 -5.60 -5.83 -1.50
CA ASP A 147 -5.77 -5.26 -2.83
C ASP A 147 -5.33 -3.79 -2.90
N ALA A 148 -5.59 -3.01 -1.85
CA ALA A 148 -5.07 -1.65 -1.71
C ALA A 148 -3.53 -1.62 -1.65
N LEU A 149 -2.92 -2.55 -0.90
CA LEU A 149 -1.47 -2.68 -0.77
C LEU A 149 -0.81 -3.03 -2.12
N LEU A 150 -1.36 -3.99 -2.86
CA LEU A 150 -0.88 -4.31 -4.21
C LEU A 150 -1.08 -3.13 -5.17
N THR A 151 -2.19 -2.40 -5.06
CA THR A 151 -2.41 -1.18 -5.85
C THR A 151 -1.34 -0.13 -5.57
N ALA A 152 -1.01 0.08 -4.29
CA ALA A 152 0.00 1.03 -3.87
C ALA A 152 1.39 0.68 -4.45
N PHE A 153 1.76 -0.60 -4.45
CA PHE A 153 3.01 -1.03 -5.08
C PHE A 153 3.01 -0.84 -6.59
N ALA A 154 1.93 -1.24 -7.29
CA ALA A 154 1.80 -1.04 -8.72
C ALA A 154 1.86 0.45 -9.12
N ALA A 155 1.35 1.32 -8.26
CA ALA A 155 1.34 2.77 -8.47
C ALA A 155 2.55 3.51 -7.90
N LYS A 156 3.49 2.80 -7.24
CA LYS A 156 4.62 3.39 -6.49
C LYS A 156 4.17 4.50 -5.53
N ALA A 157 3.09 4.24 -4.80
CA ALA A 157 2.46 5.18 -3.89
C ALA A 157 2.50 4.67 -2.44
N ILE A 158 2.44 5.61 -1.49
CA ILE A 158 2.25 5.30 -0.08
C ILE A 158 0.75 5.05 0.17
N THR A 159 0.44 4.04 0.97
CA THR A 159 -0.93 3.73 1.41
C THR A 159 -1.03 3.79 2.93
N ILE A 160 -2.16 4.26 3.43
CA ILE A 160 -2.48 4.39 4.86
C ILE A 160 -3.74 3.59 5.13
N PHE A 161 -3.73 2.79 6.20
CA PHE A 161 -4.84 1.91 6.55
C PHE A 161 -5.57 2.36 7.81
N GLU A 162 -6.69 3.06 7.64
CA GLU A 162 -7.54 3.49 8.75
C GLU A 162 -8.57 2.43 9.16
N GLY A 163 -8.88 2.35 10.45
CA GLY A 163 -9.92 1.47 10.99
C GLY A 163 -9.59 0.92 12.38
N SER A 164 -10.56 0.21 12.98
CA SER A 164 -10.46 -0.21 14.38
C SER A 164 -9.23 -1.09 14.67
N PRO A 165 -8.63 -0.95 15.87
CA PRO A 165 -7.59 -1.86 16.34
C PRO A 165 -8.04 -3.33 16.32
N GLY A 166 -7.09 -4.25 16.18
CA GLY A 166 -7.36 -5.70 16.24
C GLY A 166 -7.95 -6.32 14.96
N ARG A 167 -8.13 -5.55 13.87
CA ARG A 167 -8.60 -6.05 12.57
C ARG A 167 -7.54 -6.78 11.74
N GLY A 168 -6.34 -6.99 12.30
CA GLY A 168 -5.25 -7.71 11.63
C GLY A 168 -4.48 -6.89 10.59
N LYS A 169 -4.58 -5.55 10.59
CA LYS A 169 -3.92 -4.67 9.59
C LYS A 169 -2.43 -4.96 9.41
N THR A 170 -1.69 -4.85 10.52
CA THR A 170 -0.25 -5.11 10.55
C THR A 170 0.07 -6.55 10.16
N ALA A 171 -0.75 -7.53 10.56
CA ALA A 171 -0.52 -8.93 10.26
C ALA A 171 -0.71 -9.22 8.75
N VAL A 172 -1.78 -8.70 8.14
CA VAL A 172 -2.04 -8.83 6.71
C VAL A 172 -0.94 -8.13 5.90
N ALA A 173 -0.60 -6.89 6.26
CA ALA A 173 0.48 -6.16 5.58
C ALA A 173 1.80 -6.94 5.63
N LYS A 174 2.22 -7.41 6.81
CA LYS A 174 3.44 -8.23 6.96
C LYS A 174 3.39 -9.51 6.14
N ALA A 175 2.28 -10.25 6.19
CA ALA A 175 2.14 -11.49 5.44
C ALA A 175 2.26 -11.25 3.92
N VAL A 176 1.67 -10.17 3.40
CA VAL A 176 1.81 -9.83 1.97
C VAL A 176 3.24 -9.40 1.63
N LEU A 177 3.89 -8.60 2.48
CA LEU A 177 5.30 -8.21 2.29
C LEU A 177 6.23 -9.43 2.24
N GLU A 178 6.08 -10.36 3.19
CA GLU A 178 6.85 -11.61 3.23
C GLU A 178 6.54 -12.51 2.02
N ALA A 179 5.29 -12.56 1.57
CA ALA A 179 4.89 -13.28 0.37
C ALA A 179 5.45 -12.65 -0.92
N LEU A 180 5.73 -11.36 -0.94
CA LEU A 180 6.44 -10.68 -2.05
C LEU A 180 7.98 -10.83 -1.92
N GLY A 181 8.48 -11.36 -0.81
CA GLY A 181 9.91 -11.48 -0.52
C GLY A 181 10.56 -10.17 -0.04
N LEU A 182 9.75 -9.20 0.39
CA LEU A 182 10.21 -7.92 0.90
C LEU A 182 10.68 -8.04 2.36
N LYS A 183 11.83 -7.45 2.67
CA LYS A 183 12.28 -7.30 4.06
C LYS A 183 11.54 -6.12 4.69
N CYS A 184 10.70 -6.42 5.67
CA CYS A 184 9.88 -5.42 6.36
C CYS A 184 10.61 -4.83 7.58
N SER A 185 10.92 -3.53 7.52
CA SER A 185 11.32 -2.73 8.67
C SER A 185 10.07 -2.14 9.33
N ARG A 186 9.63 -2.78 10.42
CA ARG A 186 8.49 -2.30 11.20
C ARG A 186 8.93 -1.24 12.20
N ILE A 187 8.30 -0.07 12.14
CA ILE A 187 8.51 1.05 13.04
C ILE A 187 7.19 1.32 13.75
N ASN A 188 7.17 1.19 15.08
CA ASN A 188 6.00 1.51 15.88
C ASN A 188 6.20 2.88 16.51
N LEU A 189 5.36 3.85 16.12
CA LEU A 189 5.50 5.23 16.59
C LEU A 189 4.91 5.40 18.00
N SER A 190 5.45 6.39 18.71
CA SER A 190 5.02 6.75 20.05
C SER A 190 5.17 8.27 20.23
N PRO A 191 4.55 8.86 21.28
CA PRO A 191 4.69 10.29 21.56
C PRO A 191 6.14 10.72 21.86
N THR A 192 7.01 9.78 22.20
CA THR A 192 8.43 10.05 22.52
C THR A 192 9.36 9.71 21.36
N THR A 193 8.85 9.23 20.23
CA THR A 193 9.68 8.90 19.07
C THR A 193 10.23 10.18 18.45
N THR A 194 11.54 10.25 18.29
CA THR A 194 12.23 11.42 17.72
C THR A 194 12.70 11.16 16.28
N VAL A 195 13.11 12.23 15.58
CA VAL A 195 13.76 12.13 14.27
C VAL A 195 15.03 11.27 14.36
N GLU A 196 15.80 11.43 15.43
CA GLU A 196 17.00 10.64 15.71
C GLU A 196 16.71 9.14 15.86
N ASP A 197 15.55 8.78 16.44
CA ASP A 197 15.17 7.36 16.56
C ASP A 197 14.82 6.73 15.21
N LEU A 198 14.36 7.53 14.23
CA LEU A 198 13.98 7.05 12.89
C LEU A 198 15.15 7.03 11.91
N PHE A 199 15.91 8.11 11.86
CA PHE A 199 16.99 8.32 10.89
C PHE A 199 18.36 7.97 11.45
N GLY A 200 18.53 8.01 12.77
CA GLY A 200 19.80 7.73 13.45
C GLY A 200 20.38 8.94 14.13
N ARG A 201 21.43 8.71 14.91
CA ARG A 201 22.09 9.73 15.72
C ARG A 201 23.56 9.44 15.90
N ASP A 202 24.31 10.46 16.23
CA ASP A 202 25.70 10.35 16.65
C ASP A 202 25.77 9.85 18.10
N MET A 203 26.42 8.71 18.31
CA MET A 203 26.61 8.12 19.64
C MET A 203 28.09 8.06 20.02
N PRO A 204 28.44 8.40 21.28
CA PRO A 204 29.78 8.14 21.78
C PRO A 204 29.99 6.63 21.94
N GLN A 205 31.07 6.11 21.38
CA GLN A 205 31.47 4.71 21.45
C GLN A 205 32.93 4.61 21.89
N ALA A 206 33.27 3.54 22.62
CA ALA A 206 34.65 3.30 23.03
C ALA A 206 35.55 3.15 21.78
N ASP A 207 36.71 3.79 21.81
CA ASP A 207 37.69 3.66 20.73
C ASP A 207 38.19 2.19 20.66
N PRO A 208 38.05 1.49 19.52
CA PRO A 208 38.55 0.12 19.36
C PRO A 208 40.06 -0.01 19.58
N GLU A 209 40.83 1.05 19.38
CA GLU A 209 42.29 1.04 19.56
C GLU A 209 42.73 1.44 20.98
N GLY A 210 41.77 1.76 21.85
CA GLY A 210 42.01 2.29 23.19
C GLY A 210 42.38 3.78 23.16
N GLY A 211 41.94 4.54 24.17
CA GLY A 211 42.26 5.97 24.28
C GLY A 211 41.10 6.91 24.61
N GLY A 212 39.86 6.41 24.72
CA GLY A 212 38.71 7.21 25.14
C GLY A 212 37.43 6.89 24.38
N PHE A 213 36.63 7.92 24.07
CA PHE A 213 35.40 7.82 23.29
C PHE A 213 35.56 8.50 21.94
N THR A 214 35.04 7.86 20.88
CA THR A 214 34.86 8.45 19.56
C THR A 214 33.37 8.58 19.27
N THR A 215 32.97 9.64 18.57
CA THR A 215 31.59 9.80 18.12
C THR A 215 31.41 9.03 16.82
N ARG A 216 30.39 8.16 16.76
CA ARG A 216 30.03 7.40 15.56
C ARG A 216 28.55 7.49 15.29
N PHE A 217 28.19 7.72 14.03
CA PHE A 217 26.81 7.69 13.59
C PHE A 217 26.25 6.27 13.66
N VAL A 218 25.11 6.13 14.33
CA VAL A 218 24.35 4.89 14.39
C VAL A 218 23.07 5.09 13.57
N PRO A 219 22.89 4.39 12.43
CA PRO A 219 21.73 4.58 11.58
C PRO A 219 20.45 4.08 12.25
N GLY A 220 19.38 4.86 12.11
CA GLY A 220 18.03 4.44 12.51
C GLY A 220 17.41 3.44 11.52
N PRO A 221 16.22 2.90 11.83
CA PRO A 221 15.56 1.87 11.02
C PRO A 221 15.22 2.35 9.60
N LEU A 222 14.86 3.63 9.41
CA LEU A 222 14.62 4.17 8.07
C LEU A 222 15.93 4.23 7.27
N THR A 223 16.99 4.79 7.84
CA THR A 223 18.30 4.88 7.20
C THR A 223 18.87 3.51 6.87
N GLN A 224 18.70 2.53 7.75
CA GLN A 224 19.12 1.16 7.50
C GLN A 224 18.35 0.54 6.32
N ALA A 225 17.02 0.67 6.28
CA ALA A 225 16.20 0.18 5.18
C ALA A 225 16.61 0.84 3.85
N MET A 226 16.81 2.15 3.83
CA MET A 226 17.24 2.88 2.64
C MET A 226 18.61 2.42 2.16
N ASN A 227 19.59 2.31 3.06
CA ASN A 227 20.94 1.83 2.73
C ASN A 227 20.90 0.43 2.13
N LEU A 228 20.06 -0.47 2.66
CA LEU A 228 19.89 -1.81 2.10
C LEU A 228 19.27 -1.77 0.70
N SER A 229 18.28 -0.89 0.47
CA SER A 229 17.65 -0.74 -0.84
C SER A 229 18.58 -0.12 -1.89
N THR A 230 19.65 0.59 -1.52
CA THR A 230 20.65 1.06 -2.51
C THR A 230 21.36 -0.07 -3.26
N GLN A 231 21.30 -1.30 -2.73
CA GLN A 231 21.88 -2.49 -3.36
C GLN A 231 20.96 -3.08 -4.45
N ASP A 232 19.71 -2.60 -4.55
CA ASP A 232 18.72 -3.01 -5.53
C ASP A 232 19.17 -2.58 -6.93
N LYS A 233 19.46 -3.54 -7.82
CA LYS A 233 19.92 -3.28 -9.19
C LYS A 233 18.85 -3.73 -10.19
N ASN A 234 18.31 -2.78 -10.97
CA ASN A 234 17.41 -3.03 -12.10
C ASN A 234 16.19 -3.92 -11.78
N GLN A 235 15.62 -3.79 -10.58
CA GLN A 235 14.40 -4.52 -10.18
C GLN A 235 13.19 -3.60 -10.16
N GLU A 236 12.03 -4.13 -10.53
CA GLU A 236 10.77 -3.37 -10.59
C GLU A 236 10.17 -3.09 -9.20
N LEU A 237 10.42 -4.00 -8.24
CA LEU A 237 9.99 -3.90 -6.86
C LEU A 237 11.23 -3.78 -5.95
N PRO A 238 11.29 -2.82 -5.00
CA PRO A 238 12.42 -2.70 -4.06
C PRO A 238 12.56 -3.96 -3.19
N SER A 239 13.71 -4.19 -2.56
CA SER A 239 13.90 -5.34 -1.66
C SER A 239 13.45 -5.05 -0.23
N GLN A 240 13.34 -3.76 0.13
CA GLN A 240 12.97 -3.29 1.45
C GLN A 240 11.57 -2.68 1.43
N ALA A 241 10.83 -2.90 2.51
CA ALA A 241 9.55 -2.25 2.78
C ALA A 241 9.55 -1.68 4.20
N ILE A 242 8.91 -0.53 4.37
CA ILE A 242 8.77 0.13 5.67
C ILE A 242 7.30 0.03 6.08
N LEU A 243 7.06 -0.46 7.28
CA LEU A 243 5.72 -0.51 7.88
C LEU A 243 5.70 0.37 9.12
N ILE A 244 4.95 1.47 9.05
CA ILE A 244 4.78 2.40 10.16
C ILE A 244 3.44 2.10 10.85
N ASP A 245 3.49 1.73 12.12
CA ASP A 245 2.31 1.54 12.97
C ASP A 245 2.12 2.76 13.91
N GLU A 246 0.88 2.97 14.36
CA GLU A 246 0.50 3.98 15.35
C GLU A 246 0.90 5.42 14.96
N ILE A 247 0.78 5.76 13.66
CA ILE A 247 1.12 7.09 13.13
C ILE A 247 0.39 8.24 13.83
N ASN A 248 -0.81 7.97 14.34
CA ASN A 248 -1.61 8.90 15.13
C ASN A 248 -0.99 9.24 16.51
N LEU A 249 0.02 8.50 16.98
CA LEU A 249 0.71 8.76 18.24
C LEU A 249 1.97 9.63 18.07
N ALA A 250 2.42 9.87 16.83
CA ALA A 250 3.61 10.67 16.58
C ALA A 250 3.35 12.17 16.77
N GLU A 251 4.39 12.90 17.16
CA GLU A 251 4.33 14.36 17.21
C GLU A 251 4.21 14.95 15.79
N PRO A 252 3.45 16.04 15.58
CA PRO A 252 3.25 16.64 14.26
C PRO A 252 4.55 16.96 13.52
N HIS A 253 5.56 17.45 14.25
CA HIS A 253 6.86 17.76 13.67
C HIS A 253 7.56 16.53 13.06
N LEU A 254 7.42 15.35 13.69
CA LEU A 254 7.97 14.11 13.14
C LEU A 254 7.28 13.73 11.83
N LEU A 255 5.96 13.94 11.74
CA LEU A 255 5.18 13.65 10.54
C LEU A 255 5.54 14.58 9.38
N GLU A 256 5.78 15.86 9.65
CA GLU A 256 6.27 16.82 8.64
C GLU A 256 7.62 16.37 8.06
N VAL A 257 8.52 15.89 8.92
CA VAL A 257 9.83 15.38 8.47
C VAL A 257 9.66 14.13 7.59
N ILE A 258 8.75 13.23 7.95
CA ILE A 258 8.45 12.03 7.14
C ILE A 258 7.81 12.41 5.79
N GLU A 259 6.96 13.44 5.75
CA GLU A 259 6.30 13.88 4.51
C GLU A 259 7.28 14.52 3.51
N LEU A 260 8.26 15.27 4.01
CA LEU A 260 9.27 15.93 3.18
C LEU A 260 10.33 14.97 2.61
N PHE A 261 10.41 13.75 3.14
CA PHE A 261 11.44 12.76 2.86
C PHE A 261 10.97 11.69 1.88
#